data_AF-A0A963E8E5-F1
#
_entry.id   AF-A0A963E8E5-F1
#
_cell.length_a   1.000
_cell.length_b   1.000
_cell.length_c   1.000
_cell.angle_alpha   90.00
_cell.angle_beta   90.00
_cell.angle_gamma   90.00
#
_symmetry.space_group_name_H-M   'P 1'
#
loop_
_entity.id
_entity.type
_entity.pdbx_description
1 polymer ?
#
loop_
_entity_poly.entity_id
_entity_poly.type
_entity_poly.pdbx_seq_one_letter_code
_entity_poly.pdbx_strand_id
1 'polypeptide(L)'
;MDDEIPRYPPFMKGLPATHPDKLIETQRELIGQIREAGLASSEIFEQFYRQSLRRFASYAHLLPASQTHHHRGAGGLLRHAAEVALWSLQSGDRVLLPGEQAPRRRRELQPRWHLAVFLAALCHDVGKPVTDLAVTSRDGAQVWNPFVEDLYGWASRHQVDRYFLHWRENRGKKHQAISALIAERIISPQGLAWIAAADTELVLWMMETINGSPSAENPIHDLVIRADQASVERDLRSLGVAFTGYEIGLPVERFLVDIMRRLVREGTWGVNQPGSRLWHIDGHLYLIWP
;
A
#
# COMPACT_ATOMS: atom_id res chain seq x y z
N MET A 1 -14.91 -6.56 -32.47
CA MET A 1 -15.11 -5.12 -32.65
C MET A 1 -16.44 -4.60 -32.09
N ASP A 2 -17.29 -5.45 -31.48
CA ASP A 2 -18.54 -5.01 -30.82
C ASP A 2 -18.43 -4.68 -29.30
N ASP A 3 -17.27 -4.93 -28.68
CA ASP A 3 -17.04 -4.75 -27.22
C ASP A 3 -16.72 -3.30 -26.78
N GLU A 4 -16.70 -2.37 -27.72
CA GLU A 4 -16.31 -0.97 -27.51
C GLU A 4 -17.48 0.02 -27.47
N ILE A 5 -18.71 -0.39 -27.80
CA ILE A 5 -19.88 0.49 -27.68
C ILE A 5 -20.44 0.37 -26.25
N PRO A 6 -20.28 1.38 -25.37
CA PRO A 6 -20.80 1.31 -24.02
C PRO A 6 -22.34 1.31 -24.03
N ARG A 7 -22.95 0.30 -23.41
CA ARG A 7 -24.39 0.30 -23.09
C ARG A 7 -24.61 1.03 -21.77
N TYR A 8 -25.68 1.83 -21.68
CA TYR A 8 -26.04 2.53 -20.44
C TYR A 8 -27.10 1.75 -19.66
N PRO A 9 -26.94 1.56 -18.33
CA PRO A 9 -25.77 1.93 -17.53
C PRO A 9 -24.54 1.07 -17.87
N PRO A 10 -23.32 1.63 -17.79
CA PRO A 10 -22.09 0.92 -18.18
C PRO A 10 -21.93 -0.38 -17.38
N PHE A 11 -21.76 -1.49 -18.09
CA PHE A 11 -21.38 -2.76 -17.46
C PHE A 11 -19.99 -2.61 -16.84
N MET A 12 -19.89 -2.87 -15.53
CA MET A 12 -18.58 -2.98 -14.89
C MET A 12 -17.84 -4.19 -15.49
N LYS A 13 -16.73 -3.93 -16.19
CA LYS A 13 -15.93 -4.99 -16.80
C LYS A 13 -15.23 -5.87 -15.74
N GLY A 14 -14.96 -5.35 -14.54
CA GLY A 14 -14.18 -6.02 -13.48
C GLY A 14 -12.67 -5.91 -13.70
N LEU A 15 -11.86 -6.20 -12.68
CA LEU A 15 -10.39 -6.20 -12.81
C LEU A 15 -9.93 -7.54 -13.40
N PRO A 16 -9.05 -7.54 -14.41
CA PRO A 16 -8.55 -8.78 -15.00
C PRO A 16 -7.66 -9.52 -14.00
N ALA A 17 -7.78 -10.85 -13.90
CA ALA A 17 -6.77 -11.68 -13.28
C ALA A 17 -5.60 -11.86 -14.24
N THR A 18 -4.37 -11.61 -13.79
CA THR A 18 -3.18 -11.68 -14.65
C THR A 18 -2.01 -12.23 -13.86
N HIS A 19 -1.03 -12.82 -14.56
CA HIS A 19 0.14 -13.38 -13.89
C HIS A 19 0.91 -12.27 -13.14
N PRO A 20 1.33 -12.48 -11.87
CA PRO A 20 1.99 -11.47 -11.05
C PRO A 20 3.23 -10.84 -11.69
N ASP A 21 3.97 -11.58 -12.51
CA ASP A 21 5.14 -11.04 -13.23
C ASP A 21 4.77 -9.89 -14.17
N LYS A 22 3.57 -9.90 -14.77
CA LYS A 22 3.09 -8.77 -15.58
C LYS A 22 2.86 -7.53 -14.71
N LEU A 23 2.42 -7.72 -13.47
CA LEU A 23 2.23 -6.61 -12.51
C LEU A 23 3.58 -6.04 -12.07
N ILE A 24 4.54 -6.91 -11.76
CA ILE A 24 5.93 -6.53 -11.47
C ILE A 24 6.55 -5.74 -12.63
N GLU A 25 6.30 -6.18 -13.86
CA GLU A 25 6.78 -5.51 -15.06
C GLU A 25 6.25 -4.07 -15.21
N THR A 26 4.99 -3.81 -14.82
CA THR A 26 4.46 -2.43 -14.80
C THR A 26 5.19 -1.49 -13.83
N GLN A 27 5.96 -2.05 -12.89
CA GLN A 27 6.73 -1.33 -11.89
C GLN A 27 8.25 -1.41 -12.14
N ARG A 28 8.69 -1.81 -13.34
CA ARG A 28 10.12 -2.03 -13.68
C ARG A 28 11.04 -0.90 -13.22
N GLU A 29 10.69 0.36 -13.53
CA GLU A 29 11.52 1.52 -13.20
C GLU A 29 11.70 1.67 -11.69
N LEU A 30 10.60 1.54 -10.93
CA LEU A 30 10.59 1.67 -9.48
C LEU A 30 11.37 0.52 -8.82
N ILE A 31 11.20 -0.70 -9.32
CA ILE A 31 11.93 -1.88 -8.83
C ILE A 31 13.43 -1.79 -9.18
N GLY A 32 13.77 -1.20 -10.33
CA GLY A 32 15.15 -0.87 -10.69
C GLY A 32 15.80 0.07 -9.66
N GLN A 33 15.08 1.11 -9.26
CA GLN A 33 15.55 2.03 -8.21
C GLN A 33 15.63 1.37 -6.84
N ILE A 34 14.71 0.46 -6.49
CA ILE A 34 14.79 -0.32 -5.24
C ILE A 34 16.05 -1.19 -5.22
N ARG A 35 16.41 -1.80 -6.36
CA ARG A 35 17.64 -2.59 -6.48
C ARG A 35 18.88 -1.75 -6.21
N GLU A 36 18.92 -0.53 -6.72
CA GLU A 36 20.03 0.40 -6.50
C GLU A 36 20.08 0.89 -5.04
N ALA A 37 18.93 1.26 -4.47
CA ALA A 37 18.84 1.77 -3.10
C ALA A 37 19.02 0.68 -2.02
N GLY A 38 18.73 -0.58 -2.32
CA GLY A 38 18.87 -1.69 -1.37
C GLY A 38 20.31 -2.08 -1.05
N LEU A 39 21.29 -1.62 -1.84
CA LEU A 39 22.72 -1.92 -1.68
C LEU A 39 23.03 -3.43 -1.50
N ALA A 40 22.20 -4.28 -2.09
CA ALA A 40 22.26 -5.73 -2.01
C ALA A 40 23.01 -6.32 -3.21
N SER A 41 23.63 -7.49 -3.03
CA SER A 41 24.13 -8.26 -4.18
C SER A 41 22.98 -8.74 -5.07
N SER A 42 23.28 -9.13 -6.30
CA SER A 42 22.26 -9.65 -7.22
C SER A 42 21.53 -10.86 -6.63
N GLU A 43 22.25 -11.73 -5.93
CA GLU A 43 21.70 -12.94 -5.30
C GLU A 43 20.73 -12.57 -4.17
N ILE A 44 21.12 -11.64 -3.28
CA ILE A 44 20.26 -11.16 -2.18
C ILE A 44 19.02 -10.47 -2.73
N PHE A 45 19.19 -9.65 -3.78
CA PHE A 45 18.07 -8.97 -4.41
C PHE A 45 17.06 -9.96 -5.01
N GLU A 46 17.55 -10.91 -5.82
CA GLU A 46 16.69 -11.90 -6.48
C GLU A 46 16.02 -12.84 -5.49
N GLN A 47 16.72 -13.21 -4.41
CA GLN A 47 16.21 -14.12 -3.40
C GLN A 47 15.19 -13.47 -2.46
N PHE A 48 15.46 -12.25 -1.97
CA PHE A 48 14.63 -11.64 -0.92
C PHE A 48 13.74 -10.51 -1.44
N TYR A 49 14.29 -9.56 -2.20
CA TYR A 49 13.54 -8.39 -2.66
C TYR A 49 12.54 -8.77 -3.75
N ARG A 50 13.03 -9.39 -4.84
CA ARG A 50 12.16 -9.77 -5.97
C ARG A 50 11.09 -10.78 -5.55
N GLN A 51 11.45 -11.80 -4.76
CA GLN A 51 10.45 -12.78 -4.33
C GLN A 51 9.40 -12.16 -3.41
N SER A 52 9.77 -11.24 -2.52
CA SER A 52 8.80 -10.54 -1.66
C SER A 52 7.86 -9.65 -2.49
N LEU A 53 8.39 -8.92 -3.48
CA LEU A 53 7.57 -8.16 -4.43
C LEU A 53 6.61 -9.07 -5.20
N ARG A 54 7.09 -10.22 -5.70
CA ARG A 54 6.25 -11.18 -6.43
C ARG A 54 5.13 -11.74 -5.55
N ARG A 55 5.43 -12.12 -4.31
CA ARG A 55 4.42 -12.57 -3.33
C ARG A 55 3.42 -11.47 -3.01
N PHE A 56 3.89 -10.24 -2.82
CA PHE A 56 3.02 -9.08 -2.61
C PHE A 56 2.12 -8.83 -3.82
N ALA A 57 2.67 -8.86 -5.04
CA ALA A 57 1.91 -8.71 -6.27
C ALA A 57 0.90 -9.84 -6.49
N SER A 58 1.20 -11.08 -6.07
CA SER A 58 0.24 -12.19 -6.10
C SER A 58 -0.93 -11.96 -5.13
N TYR A 59 -0.62 -11.47 -3.93
CA TYR A 59 -1.60 -11.20 -2.88
C TYR A 59 -2.46 -9.96 -3.14
N ALA A 60 -1.83 -8.81 -3.35
CA ALA A 60 -2.50 -7.53 -3.56
C ALA A 60 -3.00 -7.38 -5.01
N HIS A 61 -2.40 -8.07 -5.98
CA HIS A 61 -2.80 -8.04 -7.39
C HIS A 61 -3.09 -6.61 -7.90
N LEU A 62 -4.27 -6.36 -8.45
CA LEU A 62 -4.71 -5.05 -8.94
C LEU A 62 -5.58 -4.30 -7.91
N LEU A 63 -5.50 -4.65 -6.63
CA LEU A 63 -6.26 -3.95 -5.59
C LEU A 63 -5.80 -2.47 -5.47
N PRO A 64 -6.74 -1.54 -5.26
CA PRO A 64 -6.42 -0.15 -4.99
C PRO A 64 -5.89 0.00 -3.56
N ALA A 65 -5.07 1.03 -3.30
CA ALA A 65 -4.61 1.33 -1.94
C ALA A 65 -5.72 1.95 -1.08
N SER A 66 -6.63 2.70 -1.71
CA SER A 66 -7.76 3.35 -1.05
C SER A 66 -8.99 3.46 -1.96
N GLN A 67 -10.17 3.67 -1.37
CA GLN A 67 -11.42 3.79 -2.13
C GLN A 67 -11.52 5.11 -2.90
N THR A 68 -11.18 6.22 -2.26
CA THR A 68 -11.43 7.57 -2.78
C THR A 68 -10.25 8.53 -2.59
N HIS A 69 -9.13 8.06 -2.05
CA HIS A 69 -7.98 8.89 -1.73
C HIS A 69 -6.83 8.60 -2.71
N HIS A 70 -5.62 8.42 -2.19
CA HIS A 70 -4.42 8.05 -2.92
C HIS A 70 -4.48 6.66 -3.55
N HIS A 71 -3.80 6.52 -4.69
CA HIS A 71 -3.55 5.26 -5.41
C HIS A 71 -4.82 4.39 -5.54
N ARG A 72 -5.93 5.04 -5.89
CA ARG A 72 -7.26 4.41 -6.05
C ARG A 72 -7.40 3.56 -7.32
N GLY A 73 -6.42 3.65 -8.23
CA GLY A 73 -6.42 2.92 -9.49
C GLY A 73 -6.13 1.43 -9.31
N ALA A 74 -6.38 0.66 -10.38
CA ALA A 74 -5.99 -0.74 -10.44
C ALA A 74 -4.47 -0.89 -10.20
N GLY A 75 -4.10 -1.76 -9.26
CA GLY A 75 -2.69 -1.96 -8.87
C GLY A 75 -2.11 -0.86 -7.98
N GLY A 76 -2.95 0.07 -7.51
CA GLY A 76 -2.51 1.18 -6.68
C GLY A 76 -1.88 0.75 -5.36
N LEU A 77 -2.33 -0.35 -4.75
CA LEU A 77 -1.72 -0.85 -3.51
C LEU A 77 -0.27 -1.32 -3.74
N LEU A 78 -0.01 -2.04 -4.83
CA LEU A 78 1.35 -2.46 -5.21
C LEU A 78 2.23 -1.24 -5.51
N ARG A 79 1.71 -0.26 -6.26
CA ARG A 79 2.43 0.97 -6.58
C ARG A 79 2.83 1.72 -5.32
N HIS A 80 1.87 1.98 -4.45
CA HIS A 80 2.09 2.70 -3.20
C HIS A 80 3.11 1.99 -2.30
N ALA A 81 2.93 0.68 -2.05
CA ALA A 81 3.84 -0.10 -1.23
C ALA A 81 5.28 -0.09 -1.77
N ALA A 82 5.46 -0.14 -3.09
CA ALA A 82 6.78 -0.06 -3.72
C ALA A 82 7.41 1.35 -3.65
N GLU A 83 6.60 2.43 -3.71
CA GLU A 83 7.09 3.81 -3.53
C GLU A 83 7.57 4.02 -2.10
N VAL A 84 6.78 3.59 -1.12
CA VAL A 84 7.13 3.65 0.30
C VAL A 84 8.41 2.85 0.56
N ALA A 85 8.51 1.64 0.01
CA ALA A 85 9.72 0.82 0.11
C ALA A 85 10.97 1.49 -0.48
N LEU A 86 10.86 2.10 -1.66
CA LEU A 86 11.98 2.82 -2.26
C LEU A 86 12.44 4.00 -1.40
N TRP A 87 11.51 4.85 -0.96
CA TRP A 87 11.89 6.08 -0.26
C TRP A 87 12.33 5.84 1.18
N SER A 88 11.80 4.80 1.83
CA SER A 88 12.33 4.32 3.11
C SER A 88 13.77 3.82 2.96
N LEU A 89 14.10 3.07 1.89
CA LEU A 89 15.48 2.64 1.61
C LEU A 89 16.42 3.83 1.37
N GLN A 90 16.03 4.77 0.51
CA GLN A 90 16.83 5.96 0.20
C GLN A 90 17.12 6.83 1.43
N SER A 91 16.18 6.86 2.39
CA SER A 91 16.35 7.59 3.65
C SER A 91 17.11 6.77 4.69
N GLY A 92 16.97 5.45 4.66
CA GLY A 92 17.54 4.51 5.63
C GLY A 92 19.06 4.37 5.56
N ASP A 93 19.69 4.65 4.42
CA ASP A 93 21.15 4.65 4.29
C ASP A 93 21.84 5.74 5.14
N ARG A 94 21.09 6.76 5.58
CA ARG A 94 21.59 7.87 6.41
C ARG A 94 21.47 7.61 7.91
N VAL A 95 20.85 6.49 8.31
CA VAL A 95 20.63 6.15 9.73
C VAL A 95 21.84 5.42 10.28
N LEU A 96 22.41 5.94 11.36
CA LEU A 96 23.47 5.26 12.13
C LEU A 96 22.81 4.21 13.04
N LEU A 97 23.32 2.98 12.99
CA LEU A 97 22.76 1.90 13.80
C LEU A 97 23.42 1.85 15.18
N PRO A 98 22.65 1.66 16.27
CA PRO A 98 23.21 1.47 17.60
C PRO A 98 24.22 0.31 17.63
N GLY A 99 25.35 0.49 18.32
CA GLY A 99 26.37 -0.57 18.45
C GLY A 99 27.34 -0.71 17.25
N GLU A 100 27.31 0.21 16.28
CA GLU A 100 28.29 0.31 15.19
C GLU A 100 29.70 0.65 15.69
N GLN A 101 30.52 -0.36 16.03
CA GLN A 101 31.91 -0.15 16.49
C GLN A 101 32.97 -0.78 15.56
N ALA A 102 32.62 -1.79 14.75
CA ALA A 102 33.59 -2.52 13.91
C ALA A 102 33.16 -2.58 12.41
N PRO A 103 34.05 -2.23 11.45
CA PRO A 103 33.74 -2.26 10.01
C PRO A 103 33.23 -3.60 9.47
N ARG A 104 33.66 -4.72 10.06
CA ARG A 104 33.18 -6.07 9.69
C ARG A 104 31.71 -6.27 10.04
N ARG A 105 31.31 -5.89 11.25
CA ARG A 105 29.91 -5.98 11.70
C ARG A 105 28.99 -5.10 10.84
N ARG A 106 29.48 -3.92 10.42
CA ARG A 106 28.75 -3.03 9.50
C ARG A 106 28.46 -3.69 8.15
N ARG A 107 29.46 -4.34 7.53
CA ARG A 107 29.27 -5.05 6.24
C ARG A 107 28.27 -6.20 6.34
N GLU A 108 28.16 -6.81 7.51
CA GLU A 108 27.22 -7.91 7.75
C GLU A 108 25.80 -7.40 8.05
N LEU A 109 25.67 -6.33 8.84
CA LEU A 109 24.40 -5.79 9.29
C LEU A 109 23.70 -4.96 8.20
N GLN A 110 24.46 -4.19 7.40
CA GLN A 110 23.89 -3.23 6.45
C GLN A 110 22.93 -3.86 5.42
N PRO A 111 23.22 -5.00 4.76
CA PRO A 111 22.26 -5.62 3.84
C PRO A 111 20.97 -6.11 4.54
N ARG A 112 21.07 -6.51 5.80
CA ARG A 112 19.93 -7.00 6.60
C ARG A 112 19.07 -5.87 7.11
N TRP A 113 19.69 -4.76 7.52
CA TRP A 113 19.02 -3.50 7.82
C TRP A 113 18.19 -3.03 6.62
N HIS A 114 18.80 -2.95 5.44
CA HIS A 114 18.07 -2.53 4.23
C HIS A 114 16.93 -3.48 3.89
N LEU A 115 17.11 -4.79 4.06
CA LEU A 115 16.02 -5.73 3.83
C LEU A 115 14.89 -5.55 4.85
N ALA A 116 15.20 -5.33 6.13
CA ALA A 116 14.21 -5.08 7.17
C ALA A 116 13.41 -3.80 6.91
N VAL A 117 14.08 -2.69 6.53
CA VAL A 117 13.43 -1.43 6.12
C VAL A 117 12.53 -1.66 4.91
N PHE A 118 13.04 -2.33 3.88
CA PHE A 118 12.29 -2.64 2.66
C PHE A 118 11.02 -3.45 2.95
N LEU A 119 11.14 -4.51 3.75
CA LEU A 119 10.01 -5.40 4.06
C LEU A 119 8.98 -4.74 4.99
N ALA A 120 9.44 -3.95 5.97
CA ALA A 120 8.55 -3.14 6.80
C ALA A 120 7.71 -2.19 5.93
N ALA A 121 8.38 -1.46 5.04
CA ALA A 121 7.76 -0.52 4.13
C ALA A 121 6.82 -1.20 3.12
N LEU A 122 7.23 -2.31 2.51
CA LEU A 122 6.40 -3.07 1.58
C LEU A 122 5.13 -3.61 2.25
N CYS A 123 5.23 -4.03 3.52
CA CYS A 123 4.14 -4.70 4.23
C CYS A 123 3.31 -3.79 5.14
N HIS A 124 3.63 -2.50 5.28
CA HIS A 124 3.01 -1.61 6.27
C HIS A 124 1.47 -1.58 6.18
N ASP A 125 0.94 -1.69 4.96
CA ASP A 125 -0.50 -1.62 4.66
C ASP A 125 -1.09 -2.95 4.14
N VAL A 126 -0.34 -4.05 4.25
CA VAL A 126 -0.72 -5.34 3.65
C VAL A 126 -2.00 -5.95 4.24
N GLY A 127 -2.40 -5.51 5.43
CA GLY A 127 -3.66 -5.89 6.08
C GLY A 127 -4.91 -5.23 5.49
N LYS A 128 -4.79 -4.11 4.75
CA LYS A 128 -5.94 -3.34 4.22
C LYS A 128 -6.89 -4.18 3.37
N PRO A 129 -6.43 -5.02 2.42
CA PRO A 129 -7.32 -5.89 1.65
C PRO A 129 -8.24 -6.77 2.51
N VAL A 130 -7.75 -7.24 3.66
CA VAL A 130 -8.53 -8.12 4.54
C VAL A 130 -9.66 -7.38 5.23
N THR A 131 -9.40 -6.14 5.67
CA THR A 131 -10.37 -5.37 6.47
C THR A 131 -11.33 -4.57 5.61
N ASP A 132 -10.89 -4.12 4.44
CA ASP A 132 -11.59 -3.09 3.68
C ASP A 132 -12.34 -3.65 2.48
N LEU A 133 -11.96 -4.83 1.99
CA LEU A 133 -12.43 -5.37 0.72
C LEU A 133 -13.05 -6.76 0.85
N ALA A 134 -14.06 -7.01 0.03
CA ALA A 134 -14.47 -8.33 -0.41
C ALA A 134 -14.24 -8.41 -1.92
N VAL A 135 -13.66 -9.52 -2.37
CA VAL A 135 -13.36 -9.77 -3.78
C VAL A 135 -14.17 -10.97 -4.25
N THR A 136 -14.84 -10.83 -5.38
CA THR A 136 -15.81 -11.82 -5.87
C THR A 136 -15.65 -12.10 -7.36
N SER A 137 -16.08 -13.30 -7.80
CA SER A 137 -16.30 -13.60 -9.23
C SER A 137 -17.45 -12.77 -9.80
N ARG A 138 -17.60 -12.78 -11.13
CA ARG A 138 -18.66 -12.01 -11.84
C ARG A 138 -20.08 -12.29 -11.34
N ASP A 139 -20.37 -13.55 -11.05
CA ASP A 139 -21.66 -14.04 -10.57
C ASP A 139 -21.79 -13.96 -9.04
N GLY A 140 -20.73 -13.55 -8.33
CA GLY A 140 -20.67 -13.52 -6.88
C GLY A 140 -20.57 -14.89 -6.20
N ALA A 141 -20.52 -16.00 -6.97
CA ALA A 141 -20.51 -17.35 -6.42
C ALA A 141 -19.20 -17.70 -5.69
N GLN A 142 -18.08 -17.15 -6.16
CA GLN A 142 -16.78 -17.32 -5.53
C GLN A 142 -16.39 -16.04 -4.81
N VAL A 143 -15.92 -16.20 -3.56
CA VAL A 143 -15.42 -15.10 -2.73
C VAL A 143 -13.98 -15.41 -2.33
N TRP A 144 -13.07 -14.48 -2.57
CA TRP A 144 -11.69 -14.62 -2.14
C TRP A 144 -11.59 -14.56 -0.63
N ASN A 145 -10.91 -15.55 -0.05
CA ASN A 145 -10.55 -15.55 1.36
C ASN A 145 -9.06 -15.26 1.52
N PRO A 146 -8.66 -14.05 1.97
CA PRO A 146 -7.26 -13.65 2.06
C PRO A 146 -6.46 -14.41 3.14
N PHE A 147 -7.14 -15.14 4.04
CA PHE A 147 -6.47 -15.99 5.03
C PHE A 147 -6.03 -17.33 4.44
N VAL A 148 -6.67 -17.79 3.35
CA VAL A 148 -6.39 -19.10 2.74
C VAL A 148 -5.28 -18.97 1.71
N GLU A 149 -5.43 -18.08 0.74
CA GLU A 149 -4.55 -17.97 -0.42
C GLU A 149 -4.43 -16.53 -0.92
N ASP A 150 -3.43 -16.27 -1.77
CA ASP A 150 -3.30 -14.99 -2.45
C ASP A 150 -4.36 -14.82 -3.56
N LEU A 151 -4.62 -13.57 -3.96
CA LEU A 151 -5.72 -13.26 -4.88
C LEU A 151 -5.53 -13.91 -6.25
N TYR A 152 -4.29 -13.94 -6.75
CA TYR A 152 -3.97 -14.61 -8.02
C TYR A 152 -4.16 -16.13 -7.94
N GLY A 153 -3.73 -16.77 -6.84
CA GLY A 153 -3.93 -18.18 -6.56
C GLY A 153 -5.41 -18.55 -6.55
N TRP A 154 -6.23 -17.77 -5.83
CA TRP A 154 -7.68 -17.92 -5.81
C TRP A 154 -8.29 -17.78 -7.21
N ALA A 155 -7.91 -16.73 -7.94
CA ALA A 155 -8.44 -16.49 -9.28
C ALA A 155 -8.08 -17.63 -10.25
N SER A 156 -6.85 -18.14 -10.17
CA SER A 156 -6.38 -19.26 -11.00
C SER A 156 -7.11 -20.56 -10.65
N ARG A 157 -7.27 -20.86 -9.35
CA ARG A 157 -7.94 -22.06 -8.84
C ARG A 157 -9.41 -22.14 -9.24
N HIS A 158 -10.09 -20.99 -9.23
CA HIS A 158 -11.52 -20.88 -9.56
C HIS A 158 -11.80 -20.43 -11.00
N GLN A 159 -10.77 -20.34 -11.85
CA GLN A 159 -10.88 -19.91 -13.24
C GLN A 159 -11.59 -18.55 -13.39
N VAL A 160 -11.27 -17.61 -12.50
CA VAL A 160 -11.83 -16.26 -12.48
C VAL A 160 -10.98 -15.36 -13.38
N ASP A 161 -11.46 -15.09 -14.59
CA ASP A 161 -10.77 -14.20 -15.53
C ASP A 161 -10.85 -12.72 -15.11
N ARG A 162 -11.95 -12.34 -14.46
CA ARG A 162 -12.18 -10.98 -13.93
C ARG A 162 -12.89 -11.02 -12.59
N TYR A 163 -12.41 -10.22 -11.65
CA TYR A 163 -12.95 -10.12 -10.29
C TYR A 163 -13.47 -8.73 -9.98
N PHE A 164 -14.35 -8.65 -8.97
CA PHE A 164 -15.08 -7.45 -8.59
C PHE A 164 -14.81 -7.11 -7.13
N LEU A 165 -14.68 -5.81 -6.86
CA LEU A 165 -14.34 -5.28 -5.54
C LEU A 165 -15.58 -4.70 -4.87
N HIS A 166 -15.79 -5.08 -3.61
CA HIS A 166 -16.83 -4.53 -2.75
C HIS A 166 -16.17 -3.98 -1.49
N TRP A 167 -16.46 -2.73 -1.16
CA TRP A 167 -15.91 -2.11 0.04
C TRP A 167 -16.76 -2.44 1.26
N ARG A 168 -16.12 -2.86 2.34
CA ARG A 168 -16.80 -3.14 3.61
C ARG A 168 -17.17 -1.84 4.33
N GLU A 169 -18.28 -1.88 5.07
CA GLU A 169 -18.71 -0.79 5.96
C GLU A 169 -17.90 -0.81 7.28
N ASN A 170 -17.80 0.33 7.98
CA ASN A 170 -17.08 0.48 9.27
C ASN A 170 -15.59 0.08 9.25
N ARG A 171 -14.85 0.61 8.29
CA ARG A 171 -13.39 0.49 8.18
C ARG A 171 -12.73 1.25 9.32
N GLY A 172 -12.13 0.53 10.27
CA GLY A 172 -11.33 1.10 11.35
C GLY A 172 -9.90 0.56 11.30
N LYS A 173 -9.03 0.99 12.22
CA LYS A 173 -7.61 0.58 12.38
C LYS A 173 -7.39 -0.93 12.66
N LYS A 174 -8.33 -1.80 12.29
CA LYS A 174 -8.29 -3.25 12.49
C LYS A 174 -7.28 -3.97 11.59
N HIS A 175 -6.74 -3.31 10.56
CA HIS A 175 -5.79 -3.95 9.65
C HIS A 175 -4.44 -4.23 10.33
N GLN A 176 -4.03 -3.40 11.30
CA GLN A 176 -2.78 -3.55 12.06
C GLN A 176 -2.62 -4.93 12.70
N ALA A 177 -3.68 -5.45 13.34
CA ALA A 177 -3.65 -6.76 13.98
C ALA A 177 -3.52 -7.93 12.99
N ILE A 178 -3.92 -7.73 11.74
CA ILE A 178 -3.89 -8.74 10.67
C ILE A 178 -2.65 -8.60 9.79
N SER A 179 -2.03 -7.40 9.75
CA SER A 179 -0.85 -7.12 8.94
C SER A 179 0.28 -8.12 9.22
N ALA A 180 0.58 -8.47 10.47
CA ALA A 180 1.60 -9.49 10.80
C ALA A 180 1.34 -10.85 10.13
N LEU A 181 0.10 -11.34 10.15
CA LEU A 181 -0.25 -12.64 9.60
C LEU A 181 -0.02 -12.68 8.09
N ILE A 182 -0.38 -11.61 7.39
CA ILE A 182 -0.19 -11.53 5.95
C ILE A 182 1.28 -11.24 5.62
N ALA A 183 1.95 -10.39 6.38
CA ALA A 183 3.36 -10.05 6.18
C ALA A 183 4.28 -11.26 6.25
N GLU A 184 4.03 -12.22 7.15
CA GLU A 184 4.81 -13.47 7.24
C GLU A 184 4.83 -14.21 5.88
N ARG A 185 3.69 -14.26 5.18
CA ARG A 185 3.57 -14.86 3.84
C ARG A 185 4.35 -14.08 2.78
N ILE A 186 4.51 -12.77 2.95
CA ILE A 186 5.27 -11.92 2.02
C ILE A 186 6.77 -12.01 2.29
N ILE A 187 7.20 -12.06 3.55
CA ILE A 187 8.60 -12.04 3.95
C ILE A 187 9.29 -13.39 3.73
N SER A 188 8.56 -14.49 3.95
CA SER A 188 9.04 -15.89 4.01
C SER A 188 9.89 -16.23 5.24
N PRO A 189 9.86 -17.50 5.71
CA PRO A 189 10.68 -17.96 6.84
C PRO A 189 12.19 -17.74 6.62
N GLN A 190 12.67 -17.91 5.39
CA GLN A 190 14.07 -17.72 5.06
C GLN A 190 14.50 -16.24 5.19
N GLY A 191 13.62 -15.31 4.82
CA GLY A 191 13.87 -13.87 4.97
C GLY A 191 13.96 -13.46 6.46
N LEU A 192 13.02 -13.93 7.28
CA LEU A 192 13.04 -13.70 8.73
C LEU A 192 14.32 -14.26 9.36
N ALA A 193 14.68 -15.52 9.05
CA ALA A 193 15.87 -16.14 9.58
C ALA A 193 17.16 -15.40 9.17
N TRP A 194 17.23 -14.91 7.92
CA TRP A 194 18.40 -14.20 7.43
C TRP A 194 18.60 -12.85 8.12
N ILE A 195 17.52 -12.09 8.38
CA ILE A 195 17.58 -10.83 9.13
C ILE A 195 17.99 -11.09 10.59
N ALA A 196 17.31 -12.04 11.25
CA ALA A 196 17.54 -12.37 12.65
C ALA A 196 18.97 -12.85 12.96
N ALA A 197 19.64 -13.45 11.96
CA ALA A 197 20.99 -13.98 12.13
C ALA A 197 22.05 -12.91 12.47
N ALA A 198 21.84 -11.64 12.09
CA ALA A 198 22.75 -10.56 12.50
C ALA A 198 22.27 -9.86 13.76
N ASP A 199 20.96 -9.55 13.82
CA ASP A 199 20.34 -8.98 15.01
C ASP A 199 18.84 -9.27 15.01
N THR A 200 18.35 -9.85 16.12
CA THR A 200 16.92 -10.13 16.28
C THR A 200 16.11 -8.84 16.46
N GLU A 201 16.75 -7.76 16.94
CA GLU A 201 16.13 -6.44 17.09
C GLU A 201 15.61 -5.89 15.75
N LEU A 202 16.31 -6.16 14.64
CA LEU A 202 15.83 -5.77 13.30
C LEU A 202 14.49 -6.41 12.94
N VAL A 203 14.28 -7.67 13.34
CA VAL A 203 13.01 -8.36 13.12
C VAL A 203 11.92 -7.75 13.99
N LEU A 204 12.24 -7.42 15.25
CA LEU A 204 11.30 -6.75 16.15
C LEU A 204 10.86 -5.40 15.60
N TRP A 205 11.81 -4.52 15.25
CA TRP A 205 11.49 -3.19 14.69
C TRP A 205 10.70 -3.27 13.38
N MET A 206 11.03 -4.22 12.50
CA MET A 206 10.28 -4.47 11.27
C MET A 206 8.83 -4.87 11.58
N MET A 207 8.62 -5.85 12.47
CA MET A 207 7.27 -6.34 12.78
C MET A 207 6.44 -5.32 13.57
N GLU A 208 7.05 -4.58 14.50
CA GLU A 208 6.42 -3.46 15.20
C GLU A 208 5.92 -2.38 14.23
N THR A 209 6.74 -2.06 13.21
CA THR A 209 6.38 -1.10 12.16
C THR A 209 5.19 -1.60 11.35
N ILE A 210 5.20 -2.86 10.91
CA ILE A 210 4.12 -3.50 10.15
C ILE A 210 2.81 -3.53 10.95
N ASN A 211 2.89 -3.75 12.25
CA ASN A 211 1.74 -3.78 13.15
C ASN A 211 1.29 -2.38 13.60
N GLY A 212 1.99 -1.31 13.21
CA GLY A 212 1.69 0.06 13.64
C GLY A 212 1.74 0.25 15.16
N SER A 213 2.59 -0.53 15.85
CA SER A 213 2.81 -0.47 17.30
C SER A 213 4.32 -0.42 17.59
N PRO A 214 5.01 0.66 17.15
CA PRO A 214 6.46 0.83 17.33
C PRO A 214 6.86 1.04 18.79
N SER A 215 8.01 0.49 19.17
CA SER A 215 8.75 0.96 20.34
C SER A 215 9.31 2.37 20.10
N ALA A 216 9.65 3.09 21.18
CA ALA A 216 10.15 4.47 21.10
C ALA A 216 11.48 4.60 20.32
N GLU A 217 12.28 3.53 20.28
CA GLU A 217 13.60 3.50 19.66
C GLU A 217 13.58 2.80 18.28
N ASN A 218 12.44 2.82 17.56
CA ASN A 218 12.29 2.12 16.28
C ASN A 218 12.55 3.04 15.08
N PRO A 219 13.80 3.11 14.53
CA PRO A 219 14.12 3.96 13.39
C PRO A 219 13.45 3.51 12.08
N ILE A 220 13.10 2.23 11.95
CA ILE A 220 12.42 1.71 10.75
C ILE A 220 11.04 2.36 10.64
N HIS A 221 10.33 2.48 11.75
CA HIS A 221 9.00 3.08 11.79
C HIS A 221 8.99 4.52 11.26
N ASP A 222 9.94 5.33 11.73
CA ASP A 222 10.09 6.72 11.29
C ASP A 222 10.35 6.85 9.78
N LEU A 223 11.20 5.96 9.24
CA LEU A 223 11.48 5.91 7.80
C LEU A 223 10.24 5.54 6.99
N VAL A 224 9.43 4.60 7.48
CA VAL A 224 8.20 4.17 6.81
C VAL A 224 7.14 5.25 6.87
N ILE A 225 6.89 5.88 8.02
CA ILE A 225 5.87 6.95 8.14
C ILE A 225 6.19 8.13 7.21
N ARG A 226 7.45 8.57 7.15
CA ARG A 226 7.81 9.70 6.29
C ARG A 226 7.66 9.35 4.81
N ALA A 227 8.03 8.13 4.42
CA ALA A 227 7.88 7.66 3.04
C ALA A 227 6.42 7.47 2.63
N ASP A 228 5.58 6.96 3.53
CA ASP A 228 4.12 6.85 3.35
C ASP A 228 3.50 8.22 3.09
N GLN A 229 3.75 9.18 3.99
CA GLN A 229 3.26 10.56 3.85
C GLN A 229 3.67 11.19 2.52
N ALA A 230 4.94 11.02 2.13
CA ALA A 230 5.43 11.51 0.84
C ALA A 230 4.70 10.85 -0.34
N SER A 231 4.35 9.56 -0.24
CA SER A 231 3.75 8.82 -1.37
C SER A 231 2.32 9.27 -1.58
N VAL A 232 1.58 9.41 -0.48
CA VAL A 232 0.25 10.00 -0.48
C VAL A 232 0.27 11.42 -1.04
N GLU A 233 1.19 12.27 -0.57
CA GLU A 233 1.31 13.66 -1.03
C GLU A 233 1.61 13.75 -2.54
N ARG A 234 2.53 12.91 -3.04
CA ARG A 234 2.88 12.87 -4.47
C ARG A 234 1.70 12.45 -5.34
N ASP A 235 0.96 11.42 -4.95
CA ASP A 235 -0.19 10.94 -5.73
C ASP A 235 -1.31 11.98 -5.76
N LEU A 236 -1.62 12.61 -4.61
CA LEU A 236 -2.63 13.67 -4.53
C LEU A 236 -2.27 14.90 -5.39
N ARG A 237 -1.00 15.31 -5.40
CA ARG A 237 -0.52 16.38 -6.30
C ARG A 237 -0.67 16.02 -7.77
N SER A 238 -0.29 14.77 -8.13
CA SER A 238 -0.35 14.28 -9.50
C SER A 238 -1.80 14.22 -10.01
N LEU A 239 -2.72 13.80 -9.16
CA LEU A 239 -4.16 13.87 -9.43
C LEU A 239 -4.60 15.32 -9.69
N GLY A 240 -4.21 16.28 -8.84
CA GLY A 240 -4.51 17.70 -9.03
C GLY A 240 -4.08 18.25 -10.38
N VAL A 241 -2.87 17.89 -10.84
CA VAL A 241 -2.35 18.29 -12.16
C VAL A 241 -3.08 17.60 -13.32
N ALA A 242 -3.47 16.33 -13.16
CA ALA A 242 -4.27 15.63 -14.15
C ALA A 242 -5.68 16.27 -14.31
N PHE A 243 -6.26 16.77 -13.22
CA PHE A 243 -7.55 17.48 -13.26
C PHE A 243 -7.49 18.84 -13.98
N THR A 244 -6.35 19.53 -13.98
CA THR A 244 -6.20 20.80 -14.72
C THR A 244 -6.07 20.62 -16.25
N GLY A 245 -5.80 19.39 -16.72
CA GLY A 245 -5.58 19.08 -18.14
C GLY A 245 -6.74 18.39 -18.86
N TYR A 246 -7.81 17.99 -18.15
CA TYR A 246 -8.96 17.29 -18.73
C TYR A 246 -10.24 18.12 -18.56
N GLU A 247 -10.61 18.91 -19.60
CA GLU A 247 -11.90 19.63 -19.71
C GLU A 247 -13.11 18.70 -19.95
N ILE A 248 -12.97 17.38 -19.84
CA ILE A 248 -14.04 16.43 -20.17
C ILE A 248 -14.30 15.46 -19.01
N GLY A 249 -15.44 15.64 -18.34
CA GLY A 249 -16.27 14.55 -17.83
C GLY A 249 -15.88 13.83 -16.54
N LEU A 250 -14.87 14.27 -15.78
CA LEU A 250 -14.64 13.75 -14.43
C LEU A 250 -15.45 14.56 -13.40
N PRO A 251 -16.22 13.94 -12.49
CA PRO A 251 -17.03 14.68 -11.51
C PRO A 251 -16.14 15.19 -10.38
N VAL A 252 -15.37 16.25 -10.63
CA VAL A 252 -14.51 16.96 -9.68
C VAL A 252 -15.27 17.29 -8.38
N GLU A 253 -16.54 17.65 -8.52
CA GLU A 253 -17.49 17.91 -7.43
C GLU A 253 -17.58 16.74 -6.44
N ARG A 254 -17.67 15.50 -6.93
CA ARG A 254 -17.77 14.31 -6.08
C ARG A 254 -16.51 14.10 -5.25
N PHE A 255 -15.35 14.38 -5.83
CA PHE A 255 -14.06 14.25 -5.14
C PHE A 255 -13.87 15.30 -4.06
N LEU A 256 -14.24 16.55 -4.34
CA LEU A 256 -14.21 17.63 -3.35
C LEU A 256 -15.13 17.32 -2.16
N VAL A 257 -16.36 16.89 -2.44
CA VAL A 257 -17.34 16.52 -1.40
C VAL A 257 -16.84 15.33 -0.56
N ASP A 258 -16.21 14.33 -1.16
CA ASP A 258 -15.71 13.16 -0.43
C ASP A 258 -14.48 13.51 0.45
N ILE A 259 -13.60 14.39 0.00
CA ILE A 259 -12.50 14.93 0.82
C ILE A 259 -13.06 15.71 2.02
N MET A 260 -14.03 16.60 1.80
CA MET A 260 -14.67 17.36 2.88
C MET A 260 -15.30 16.43 3.93
N ARG A 261 -16.05 15.41 3.49
CA ARG A 261 -16.65 14.41 4.38
C ARG A 261 -15.61 13.68 5.22
N ARG A 262 -14.45 13.36 4.63
CA ARG A 262 -13.35 12.72 5.36
C ARG A 262 -12.75 13.65 6.41
N LEU A 263 -12.46 14.90 6.07
CA LEU A 263 -11.90 15.89 7.00
C LEU A 263 -12.80 16.11 8.23
N VAL A 264 -14.12 16.00 8.05
CA VAL A 264 -15.08 16.00 9.17
C VAL A 264 -14.98 14.72 10.00
N ARG A 265 -14.97 13.54 9.37
CA ARG A 265 -14.88 12.24 10.10
C ARG A 265 -13.59 12.09 10.90
N GLU A 266 -12.49 12.62 10.39
CA GLU A 266 -11.18 12.58 11.05
C GLU A 266 -11.01 13.65 12.13
N GLY A 267 -11.99 14.54 12.31
CA GLY A 267 -11.95 15.62 13.29
C GLY A 267 -11.09 16.82 12.88
N THR A 268 -10.48 16.79 11.69
CA THR A 268 -9.66 17.89 11.15
C THR A 268 -10.50 19.13 10.84
N TRP A 269 -11.74 18.95 10.36
CA TRP A 269 -12.72 20.03 10.20
C TRP A 269 -13.78 19.95 11.29
N GLY A 270 -13.82 20.98 12.14
CA GLY A 270 -14.93 21.21 13.05
C GLY A 270 -16.18 21.71 12.32
N VAL A 271 -17.34 21.54 12.97
CA VAL A 271 -18.63 22.10 12.53
C VAL A 271 -19.14 23.03 13.64
N ASN A 272 -19.58 24.24 13.28
CA ASN A 272 -20.14 25.23 14.22
C ASN A 272 -19.18 25.65 15.35
N GLN A 273 -17.88 25.70 15.09
CA GLN A 273 -16.89 26.24 16.03
C GLN A 273 -16.17 27.46 15.42
N PRO A 274 -15.72 28.42 16.23
CA PRO A 274 -14.90 29.53 15.74
C PRO A 274 -13.70 29.02 14.93
N GLY A 275 -13.54 29.52 13.70
CA GLY A 275 -12.48 29.09 12.78
C GLY A 275 -12.79 27.83 11.94
N SER A 276 -13.96 27.22 12.14
CA SER A 276 -14.41 26.08 11.32
C SER A 276 -14.79 26.50 9.90
N ARG A 277 -14.54 25.60 8.95
CA ARG A 277 -14.94 25.76 7.55
C ARG A 277 -16.39 25.38 7.26
N LEU A 278 -17.05 24.66 8.17
CA LEU A 278 -18.41 24.17 8.01
C LEU A 278 -19.33 24.74 9.09
N TRP A 279 -20.48 25.26 8.66
CA TRP A 279 -21.50 25.82 9.51
C TRP A 279 -22.85 25.19 9.19
N HIS A 280 -23.49 24.55 10.16
CA HIS A 280 -24.82 23.99 10.01
C HIS A 280 -25.82 24.86 10.77
N ILE A 281 -26.62 25.63 10.03
CA ILE A 281 -27.56 26.64 10.54
C ILE A 281 -28.93 26.35 9.91
N ASP A 282 -29.98 26.25 10.73
CA ASP A 282 -31.37 26.06 10.29
C ASP A 282 -31.59 24.92 9.28
N GLY A 283 -30.86 23.80 9.44
CA GLY A 283 -30.96 22.63 8.56
C GLY A 283 -30.19 22.75 7.23
N HIS A 284 -29.46 23.85 7.03
CA HIS A 284 -28.60 24.07 5.89
C HIS A 284 -27.12 24.00 6.29
N LEU A 285 -26.31 23.31 5.47
CA LEU A 285 -24.87 23.25 5.62
C LEU A 285 -24.21 24.30 4.72
N TYR A 286 -23.51 25.25 5.34
CA TYR A 286 -22.71 26.27 4.69
C TYR A 286 -21.24 25.88 4.76
N LEU A 287 -20.55 26.05 3.64
CA LEU A 287 -19.11 25.80 3.49
C LEU A 287 -18.41 27.13 3.19
N ILE A 288 -17.42 27.47 4.01
CA ILE A 288 -16.50 28.56 3.72
C ILE A 288 -15.50 28.06 2.66
N TRP A 289 -15.77 28.43 1.42
CA TRP A 289 -14.94 28.13 0.24
C TRP A 289 -13.86 29.23 0.06
N PRO A 290 -12.63 28.89 -0.37
CA PRO A 290 -11.63 29.90 -0.72
C PRO A 290 -11.99 30.67 -1.99
#